data_AF-A0A9E5DDA9-F1
#
_entry.id   AF-A0A9E5DDA9-F1
#
_cell.length_a   1.000
_cell.length_b   1.000
_cell.length_c   1.000
_cell.angle_alpha   90.00
_cell.angle_beta   90.00
_cell.angle_gamma   90.00
#
_symmetry.space_group_name_H-M   'P 1'
#
loop_
_entity.id
_entity.type
_entity.pdbx_description
1 polymer ?
#
loop_
_entity_poly.entity_id
_entity_poly.type
_entity_poly.pdbx_seq_one_letter_code
_entity_poly.pdbx_strand_id
1 'polypeptide(L)'
;MHKISPIPLIGTLSMFFAEVFSGASQTWFINGWGILVTFPLYLAHLLFFLAIAMRTKRTSLSQLYLFGVMFALYEAWITKVLWAGYMDTEGPSLGTFLGLDVAEFPVLVLFWHPIMSFIVPILVFEILTGKTLVQHSEILKRSGRKTIVITLLLILLSSFIANGNGFDPVLAIMSVAGSLLIIAVLYRLSKGTDIAQLVPGKRGFRVLCLYLLALYMITFMFLLPERIPTTIAPYISIICFYMIAIALLSRSEKGIVQIIQLEDKDYSPRNFVMFIPVLILAVIIACLVPNISTNVLMLTYFSLIITGTVMFVSVVRNIIK
;
A
#
# COMPACT_ATOMS: atom_id res chain seq x y z
N MET A 1 1.68 -31.11 -8.69
CA MET A 1 2.34 -30.02 -7.96
C MET A 1 1.34 -29.42 -6.99
N HIS A 2 1.60 -29.47 -5.68
CA HIS A 2 0.75 -28.81 -4.69
C HIS A 2 0.81 -27.29 -4.93
N LYS A 3 -0.35 -26.66 -5.14
CA LYS A 3 -0.43 -25.20 -5.27
C LYS A 3 -0.10 -24.60 -3.91
N ILE A 4 0.88 -23.70 -3.86
CA ILE A 4 1.19 -22.93 -2.66
C ILE A 4 0.04 -21.93 -2.45
N SER A 5 -0.24 -21.61 -1.19
CA SER A 5 -1.22 -20.57 -0.85
C SER A 5 -0.89 -19.25 -1.58
N PRO A 6 -1.87 -18.52 -2.13
CA PRO A 6 -1.64 -17.20 -2.74
C PRO A 6 -1.27 -16.10 -1.73
N ILE A 7 -1.30 -16.41 -0.44
CA ILE A 7 -1.06 -15.47 0.67
C ILE A 7 0.31 -14.77 0.59
N PRO A 8 1.45 -15.47 0.37
CA PRO A 8 2.74 -14.78 0.27
C PRO A 8 2.82 -13.85 -0.95
N LEU A 9 2.11 -14.17 -2.04
CA LEU A 9 2.08 -13.31 -3.23
C LEU A 9 1.44 -11.96 -2.91
N ILE A 10 0.25 -11.96 -2.30
CA ILE A 10 -0.43 -10.69 -1.98
C ILE A 10 0.35 -9.87 -0.93
N GLY A 11 0.99 -10.53 0.05
CA GLY A 11 1.88 -9.87 1.00
C GLY A 11 3.08 -9.24 0.31
N THR A 12 3.69 -9.95 -0.66
CA THR A 12 4.84 -9.44 -1.40
C THR A 12 4.45 -8.26 -2.28
N LEU A 13 3.26 -8.30 -2.89
CA LEU A 13 2.72 -7.16 -3.64
C LEU A 13 2.52 -5.94 -2.73
N SER A 14 1.93 -6.14 -1.55
CA SER A 14 1.75 -5.06 -0.55
C SER A 14 3.09 -4.47 -0.11
N MET A 15 4.05 -5.32 0.26
CA MET A 15 5.41 -4.93 0.62
C MET A 15 6.12 -4.17 -0.52
N PHE A 16 6.03 -4.68 -1.74
CA PHE A 16 6.69 -4.08 -2.90
C PHE A 16 6.16 -2.67 -3.20
N PHE A 17 4.84 -2.52 -3.29
CA PHE A 17 4.25 -1.21 -3.59
C PHE A 17 4.34 -0.23 -2.42
N ALA A 18 4.31 -0.70 -1.17
CA ALA A 18 4.39 0.19 -0.01
C ALA A 18 5.82 0.62 0.35
N GLU A 19 6.77 -0.31 0.34
CA GLU A 19 8.09 -0.13 0.94
C GLU A 19 9.21 -0.03 -0.10
N VAL A 20 9.16 -0.85 -1.14
CA VAL A 20 10.21 -0.81 -2.18
C VAL A 20 10.03 0.45 -3.01
N PHE A 21 8.80 0.77 -3.40
CA PHE A 21 8.46 1.99 -4.14
C PHE A 21 8.69 3.28 -3.36
N SER A 22 8.58 3.26 -2.02
CA SER A 22 8.89 4.44 -1.18
C SER A 22 10.39 4.59 -0.93
N GLY A 23 11.16 3.52 -1.17
CA GLY A 23 12.57 3.46 -0.81
C GLY A 23 12.83 3.16 0.67
N ALA A 24 11.80 2.83 1.46
CA ALA A 24 11.90 2.60 2.90
C ALA A 24 12.48 1.21 3.27
N SER A 25 12.20 0.16 2.48
CA SER A 25 12.79 -1.16 2.69
C SER A 25 13.34 -1.74 1.37
N GLN A 26 14.62 -1.47 1.08
CA GLN A 26 15.18 -1.75 -0.24
C GLN A 26 15.30 -3.26 -0.52
N THR A 27 16.24 -3.94 0.12
CA THR A 27 16.47 -5.39 -0.04
C THR A 27 15.82 -6.16 1.11
N TRP A 28 14.53 -5.90 1.34
CA TRP A 28 13.78 -6.44 2.48
C TRP A 28 13.85 -7.97 2.60
N PHE A 29 14.05 -8.68 1.50
CA PHE A 29 14.12 -10.14 1.41
C PHE A 29 15.48 -10.74 1.84
N ILE A 30 16.48 -9.93 2.16
CA ILE A 30 17.73 -10.36 2.84
C ILE A 30 17.91 -9.69 4.19
N ASN A 31 17.08 -8.71 4.52
CA ASN A 31 17.10 -8.02 5.81
C ASN A 31 16.17 -8.73 6.81
N GLY A 32 16.70 -9.09 7.98
CA GLY A 32 15.94 -9.80 9.01
C GLY A 32 14.70 -9.04 9.49
N TRP A 33 14.78 -7.71 9.63
CA TRP A 33 13.64 -6.86 10.00
C TRP A 33 12.58 -6.85 8.89
N GLY A 34 13.02 -6.73 7.64
CA GLY A 34 12.14 -6.80 6.47
C GLY A 34 11.34 -8.10 6.41
N ILE A 35 11.98 -9.25 6.65
CA ILE A 35 11.33 -10.56 6.62
C ILE A 35 10.44 -10.82 7.84
N LEU A 36 10.88 -10.44 9.04
CA LEU A 36 10.24 -10.86 10.29
C LEU A 36 9.23 -9.84 10.83
N VAL A 37 9.35 -8.57 10.45
CA VAL A 37 8.52 -7.49 10.98
C VAL A 37 7.74 -6.82 9.85
N THR A 38 8.43 -6.18 8.91
CA THR A 38 7.78 -5.35 7.89
C THR A 38 6.89 -6.17 6.95
N PHE A 39 7.41 -7.26 6.36
CA PHE A 39 6.60 -8.11 5.48
C PHE A 39 5.37 -8.72 6.19
N PRO A 40 5.51 -9.35 7.37
CA PRO A 40 4.37 -9.88 8.12
C PRO A 40 3.37 -8.80 8.54
N LEU A 41 3.84 -7.59 8.86
CA LEU A 41 2.99 -6.42 9.15
C LEU A 41 2.08 -6.10 7.96
N TYR A 42 2.65 -5.87 6.77
CA TYR A 42 1.91 -5.54 5.56
C TYR A 42 0.96 -6.66 5.16
N LEU A 43 1.45 -7.90 5.17
CA LEU A 43 0.65 -9.08 4.86
C LEU A 43 -0.56 -9.20 5.80
N ALA A 44 -0.33 -9.08 7.11
CA ALA A 44 -1.38 -9.27 8.10
C ALA A 44 -2.46 -8.18 7.99
N HIS A 45 -2.05 -6.92 7.83
CA HIS A 45 -2.98 -5.80 7.64
C HIS A 45 -3.84 -5.99 6.38
N LEU A 46 -3.20 -6.31 5.25
CA LEU A 46 -3.92 -6.51 4.00
C LEU A 46 -4.95 -7.63 4.14
N LEU A 47 -4.55 -8.80 4.65
CA LEU A 47 -5.47 -9.92 4.85
C LEU A 47 -6.61 -9.56 5.81
N PHE A 48 -6.32 -8.79 6.87
CA PHE A 48 -7.32 -8.42 7.87
C PHE A 48 -8.39 -7.53 7.27
N PHE A 49 -7.99 -6.44 6.63
CA PHE A 49 -8.94 -5.50 6.03
C PHE A 49 -9.64 -6.07 4.81
N LEU A 50 -8.94 -6.85 3.96
CA LEU A 50 -9.58 -7.55 2.84
C LEU A 50 -10.62 -8.57 3.34
N ALA A 51 -10.33 -9.31 4.41
CA ALA A 51 -11.30 -10.24 4.99
C ALA A 51 -12.56 -9.52 5.49
N ILE A 52 -12.40 -8.37 6.14
CA ILE A 52 -13.54 -7.56 6.60
C ILE A 52 -14.33 -7.02 5.40
N ALA A 53 -13.65 -6.46 4.40
CA ALA A 53 -14.26 -5.96 3.17
C ALA A 53 -15.11 -7.03 2.49
N MET A 54 -14.55 -8.22 2.27
CA MET A 54 -15.24 -9.35 1.63
C MET A 54 -16.43 -9.85 2.46
N ARG A 55 -16.26 -10.02 3.77
CA ARG A 55 -17.34 -10.52 4.66
C ARG A 55 -18.48 -9.53 4.84
N THR A 56 -18.16 -8.23 4.85
CA THR A 56 -19.17 -7.17 4.96
C THR A 56 -19.76 -6.76 3.61
N LYS A 57 -19.27 -7.36 2.51
CA LYS A 57 -19.64 -7.05 1.12
C LYS A 57 -19.36 -5.59 0.75
N ARG A 58 -18.29 -5.02 1.31
CA ARG A 58 -17.86 -3.64 1.07
C ARG A 58 -16.55 -3.62 0.31
N THR A 59 -16.64 -3.91 -0.99
CA THR A 59 -15.51 -4.15 -1.87
C THR A 59 -15.44 -3.15 -3.03
N SER A 60 -16.18 -2.05 -3.02
CA SER A 60 -15.99 -1.02 -4.04
C SER A 60 -14.65 -0.32 -3.81
N LEU A 61 -14.08 0.34 -4.83
CA LEU A 61 -12.81 1.06 -4.68
C LEU A 61 -12.88 2.14 -3.59
N SER A 62 -14.01 2.85 -3.46
CA SER A 62 -14.25 3.82 -2.38
C SER A 62 -14.21 3.17 -1.00
N GLN A 63 -14.76 1.96 -0.86
CA GLN A 63 -14.77 1.22 0.40
C GLN A 63 -13.39 0.65 0.72
N LEU A 64 -12.72 0.06 -0.27
CA LEU A 64 -11.34 -0.41 -0.11
C LEU A 64 -10.40 0.75 0.24
N TYR A 65 -10.64 1.94 -0.30
CA TYR A 65 -9.90 3.13 0.06
C TYR A 65 -10.06 3.46 1.55
N LEU A 66 -11.28 3.44 2.09
CA LEU A 66 -11.51 3.66 3.53
C LEU A 66 -10.90 2.57 4.41
N PHE A 67 -10.93 1.31 3.97
CA PHE A 67 -10.19 0.23 4.63
C PHE A 67 -8.68 0.49 4.58
N GLY A 68 -8.17 0.99 3.46
CA GLY A 68 -6.80 1.43 3.28
C GLY A 68 -6.42 2.62 4.17
N VAL A 69 -7.32 3.56 4.41
CA VAL A 69 -7.13 4.66 5.38
C VAL A 69 -6.98 4.09 6.79
N MET A 70 -7.87 3.18 7.20
CA MET A 70 -7.75 2.51 8.51
C MET A 70 -6.49 1.65 8.62
N PHE A 71 -6.08 1.02 7.52
CA PHE A 71 -4.78 0.37 7.43
C PHE A 71 -3.71 1.42 7.75
N ALA A 72 -3.56 2.46 6.95
CA ALA A 72 -2.52 3.48 7.07
C ALA A 72 -2.36 4.10 8.48
N LEU A 73 -3.46 4.24 9.23
CA LEU A 73 -3.42 4.76 10.60
C LEU A 73 -2.59 3.89 11.57
N TYR A 74 -2.17 2.67 11.19
CA TYR A 74 -1.19 1.88 11.96
C TYR A 74 0.12 2.65 12.19
N GLU A 75 0.50 3.52 11.24
CA GLU A 75 1.76 4.27 11.26
C GLU A 75 1.88 5.14 12.52
N ALA A 76 0.76 5.69 13.02
CA ALA A 76 0.74 6.37 14.31
C ALA A 76 1.18 5.44 15.45
N TRP A 77 0.69 4.21 15.49
CA TRP A 77 0.92 3.30 16.62
C TRP A 77 2.26 2.57 16.52
N ILE A 78 2.72 2.23 15.32
CA ILE A 78 3.91 1.40 15.16
C ILE A 78 5.16 2.26 15.00
N THR A 79 5.21 3.11 13.98
CA THR A 79 6.41 3.90 13.63
C THR A 79 6.40 5.30 14.24
N LYS A 80 5.23 5.77 14.71
CA LYS A 80 5.02 7.11 15.28
C LYS A 80 5.27 8.25 14.27
N VAL A 81 5.38 7.93 12.98
CA VAL A 81 5.68 8.91 11.91
C VAL A 81 4.61 9.99 11.77
N LEU A 82 3.34 9.66 12.07
CA LEU A 82 2.23 10.60 11.91
C LEU A 82 2.23 11.76 12.92
N TRP A 83 3.14 11.77 13.90
CA TRP A 83 3.31 12.89 14.83
C TRP A 83 4.77 13.25 15.11
N ALA A 84 5.71 12.34 14.88
CA ALA A 84 7.15 12.60 15.06
C ALA A 84 7.89 12.93 13.75
N GLY A 85 7.24 12.79 12.59
CA GLY A 85 7.90 12.88 11.29
C GLY A 85 8.68 11.61 10.93
N TYR A 86 9.28 11.60 9.74
CA TYR A 86 10.04 10.45 9.24
C TYR A 86 11.22 10.07 10.15
N MET A 87 11.80 8.89 9.89
CA MET A 87 13.08 8.53 10.49
C MET A 87 14.16 9.50 10.00
N ASP A 88 15.15 9.79 10.84
CA ASP A 88 16.31 10.62 10.50
C ASP A 88 16.00 12.08 10.08
N THR A 89 14.79 12.58 10.37
CA THR A 89 14.44 14.00 10.30
C THR A 89 14.42 14.62 11.69
N GLU A 90 14.63 15.95 11.77
CA GLU A 90 14.55 16.70 13.04
C GLU A 90 13.11 16.84 13.58
N GLY A 91 12.13 16.35 12.83
CA GLY A 91 10.71 16.38 13.18
C GLY A 91 9.80 16.37 11.96
N PRO A 92 8.52 16.71 12.17
CA PRO A 92 7.50 16.83 11.13
C PRO A 92 7.83 17.81 10.01
N SER A 93 7.69 17.40 8.74
CA SER A 93 8.17 18.20 7.59
C SER A 93 7.52 19.57 7.48
N LEU A 94 6.23 19.70 7.81
CA LEU A 94 5.48 20.96 7.79
C LEU A 94 4.89 21.33 9.17
N GLY A 95 5.51 20.81 10.24
CA GLY A 95 4.98 20.95 11.60
C GLY A 95 3.74 20.09 11.84
N THR A 96 3.01 20.38 12.92
CA THR A 96 1.83 19.59 13.32
C THR A 96 0.56 20.42 13.44
N PHE A 97 -0.57 19.78 13.17
CA PHE A 97 -1.91 20.28 13.44
C PHE A 97 -2.70 19.24 14.24
N LEU A 98 -3.25 19.64 15.39
CA LEU A 98 -3.87 18.71 16.37
C LEU A 98 -2.96 17.53 16.75
N GLY A 99 -1.64 17.77 16.75
CA GLY A 99 -0.64 16.76 17.04
C GLY A 99 -0.39 15.76 15.92
N LEU A 100 -0.94 15.98 14.72
CA LEU A 100 -0.66 15.20 13.51
C LEU A 100 0.25 15.98 12.57
N ASP A 101 1.20 15.31 11.94
CA ASP A 101 2.06 15.88 10.92
C ASP A 101 1.25 16.35 9.71
N VAL A 102 1.41 17.62 9.33
CA VAL A 102 0.63 18.25 8.26
C VAL A 102 0.95 17.69 6.88
N ALA A 103 2.18 17.24 6.63
CA ALA A 103 2.58 16.69 5.33
C ALA A 103 2.47 15.16 5.31
N GLU A 104 3.00 14.51 6.33
CA GLU A 104 3.14 13.06 6.38
C GLU A 104 1.77 12.40 6.51
N PHE A 105 0.83 13.01 7.25
CA PHE A 105 -0.52 12.48 7.40
C PHE A 105 -1.27 12.35 6.05
N PRO A 106 -1.47 13.42 5.26
CA PRO A 106 -2.17 13.29 3.98
C PRO A 106 -1.42 12.39 2.98
N VAL A 107 -0.09 12.39 2.97
CA VAL A 107 0.68 11.47 2.11
C VAL A 107 0.45 10.03 2.54
N LEU A 108 0.75 9.67 3.77
CA LEU A 108 0.73 8.28 4.23
C LEU A 108 -0.69 7.75 4.40
N VAL A 109 -1.56 8.53 5.06
CA VAL A 109 -2.90 8.10 5.46
C VAL A 109 -3.94 8.24 4.37
N LEU A 110 -3.82 9.24 3.50
CA LEU A 110 -4.82 9.51 2.46
C LEU A 110 -4.38 9.11 1.05
N PHE A 111 -3.10 8.77 0.83
CA PHE A 111 -2.64 8.31 -0.48
C PHE A 111 -1.82 7.03 -0.41
N TRP A 112 -0.63 7.07 0.20
CA TRP A 112 0.40 6.07 0.05
C TRP A 112 -0.08 4.69 0.48
N HIS A 113 -0.44 4.47 1.75
CA HIS A 113 -0.89 3.15 2.17
C HIS A 113 -2.26 2.76 1.58
N PRO A 114 -3.30 3.63 1.54
CA PRO A 114 -4.58 3.23 0.96
C PRO A 114 -4.47 2.75 -0.50
N ILE A 115 -3.62 3.40 -1.28
CA ILE A 115 -3.44 3.08 -2.69
C ILE A 115 -2.33 2.04 -2.88
N MET A 116 -1.11 2.35 -2.45
CA MET A 116 0.07 1.54 -2.72
C MET A 116 0.16 0.29 -1.84
N SER A 117 -0.22 0.33 -0.56
CA SER A 117 -0.13 -0.86 0.29
C SER A 117 -1.38 -1.74 0.25
N PHE A 118 -2.53 -1.21 -0.20
CA PHE A 118 -3.80 -1.93 -0.13
C PHE A 118 -4.48 -2.12 -1.49
N ILE A 119 -4.95 -1.06 -2.15
CA ILE A 119 -5.74 -1.19 -3.40
C ILE A 119 -4.91 -1.74 -4.56
N VAL A 120 -3.75 -1.14 -4.85
CA VAL A 120 -2.89 -1.55 -5.97
C VAL A 120 -2.47 -3.02 -5.85
N PRO A 121 -2.00 -3.52 -4.69
CA PRO A 121 -1.72 -4.94 -4.49
C PRO A 121 -2.90 -5.85 -4.80
N ILE A 122 -4.12 -5.48 -4.38
CA ILE A 122 -5.34 -6.24 -4.68
C ILE A 122 -5.62 -6.28 -6.19
N LEU A 123 -5.61 -5.12 -6.85
CA LEU A 123 -5.86 -5.02 -8.29
C LEU A 123 -4.80 -5.77 -9.11
N VAL A 124 -3.53 -5.67 -8.72
CA VAL A 124 -2.42 -6.39 -9.36
C VAL A 124 -2.59 -7.89 -9.17
N PHE A 125 -2.99 -8.33 -7.97
CA PHE A 125 -3.28 -9.74 -7.71
C PHE A 125 -4.44 -10.27 -8.58
N GLU A 126 -5.51 -9.49 -8.75
CA GLU A 126 -6.64 -9.85 -9.63
C GLU A 126 -6.20 -9.96 -11.09
N ILE A 127 -5.37 -9.03 -11.58
CA ILE A 127 -4.79 -9.11 -12.93
C ILE A 127 -3.89 -10.35 -13.07
N LEU A 128 -3.02 -10.61 -12.08
CA LEU A 128 -2.11 -11.75 -12.12
C LEU A 128 -2.88 -13.08 -12.15
N THR A 129 -3.95 -13.20 -11.37
CA THR A 129 -4.78 -14.41 -11.30
C THR A 129 -5.79 -14.52 -12.46
N GLY A 130 -6.04 -13.43 -13.19
CA GLY A 130 -7.03 -13.39 -14.27
C GLY A 130 -8.48 -13.37 -13.77
N LYS A 131 -8.69 -13.20 -12.46
CA LYS A 131 -10.00 -13.28 -11.80
C LYS A 131 -10.17 -12.05 -10.91
N THR A 132 -11.26 -11.33 -11.11
CA THR A 132 -11.51 -10.04 -10.44
C THR A 132 -12.88 -10.00 -9.80
N LEU A 133 -13.03 -9.17 -8.76
CA LEU A 133 -14.36 -8.77 -8.32
C LEU A 133 -15.04 -7.93 -9.41
N VAL A 134 -16.35 -8.15 -9.60
CA VAL A 134 -17.15 -7.46 -10.62
C VAL A 134 -17.06 -5.93 -10.51
N GLN A 135 -16.99 -5.41 -9.27
CA GLN A 135 -16.89 -3.97 -8.97
C GLN A 135 -15.53 -3.36 -9.36
N HIS A 136 -14.50 -4.19 -9.56
CA HIS A 136 -13.16 -3.74 -9.98
C HIS A 136 -12.95 -3.84 -11.49
N SER A 137 -13.81 -4.55 -12.21
CA SER A 137 -13.64 -4.81 -13.64
C SER A 137 -13.41 -3.53 -14.46
N GLU A 138 -14.16 -2.45 -14.17
CA GLU A 138 -14.06 -1.19 -14.90
C GLU A 138 -12.70 -0.51 -14.75
N ILE A 139 -12.07 -0.57 -13.57
CA ILE A 139 -10.74 0.04 -13.37
C ILE A 139 -9.66 -0.78 -14.08
N LEU A 140 -9.85 -2.10 -14.22
CA LEU A 140 -8.92 -3.02 -14.86
C LEU A 140 -8.99 -3.04 -16.40
N LYS A 141 -10.04 -2.48 -17.00
CA LYS A 141 -10.11 -2.29 -18.47
C LYS A 141 -8.94 -1.48 -18.97
N ARG A 142 -8.20 -2.01 -19.96
CA ARG A 142 -7.04 -1.34 -20.54
C ARG A 142 -7.48 -0.18 -21.42
N SER A 143 -6.81 0.97 -21.26
CA SER A 143 -6.95 2.11 -22.19
C SER A 143 -5.62 2.82 -22.37
N GLY A 144 -5.43 3.49 -23.50
CA GLY A 144 -4.20 4.25 -23.77
C GLY A 144 -3.93 5.30 -22.69
N ARG A 145 -4.98 6.03 -22.27
CA ARG A 145 -4.91 7.02 -21.19
C ARG A 145 -4.46 6.40 -19.87
N LYS A 146 -5.03 5.26 -19.45
CA LYS A 146 -4.62 4.57 -18.21
C LYS A 146 -3.17 4.08 -18.29
N THR A 147 -2.76 3.53 -19.43
CA THR A 147 -1.38 3.08 -19.64
C THR A 147 -0.39 4.23 -19.53
N ILE A 148 -0.70 5.39 -20.12
CA ILE A 148 0.13 6.61 -19.99
C ILE A 148 0.23 7.04 -18.52
N VAL A 149 -0.90 7.08 -17.80
CA VAL A 149 -0.89 7.45 -16.38
C VAL A 149 -0.05 6.48 -15.55
N ILE A 150 -0.17 5.17 -15.76
CA ILE A 150 0.66 4.16 -15.07
C ILE A 150 2.14 4.39 -15.38
N THR A 151 2.50 4.56 -16.65
CA THR A 151 3.88 4.83 -17.06
C THR A 151 4.44 6.09 -16.40
N LEU A 152 3.68 7.18 -16.38
CA LEU A 152 4.08 8.43 -15.72
C LEU A 152 4.26 8.23 -14.22
N LEU A 153 3.34 7.51 -13.55
CA LEU A 153 3.49 7.19 -12.13
C LEU A 153 4.75 6.36 -11.85
N LEU A 154 5.07 5.37 -12.68
CA LEU A 154 6.31 4.59 -12.53
C LEU A 154 7.56 5.48 -12.66
N ILE A 155 7.55 6.44 -13.60
CA ILE A 155 8.65 7.39 -13.77
C ILE A 155 8.76 8.30 -12.55
N LEU A 156 7.66 8.90 -12.09
CA LEU A 156 7.66 9.79 -10.92
C LEU A 156 8.12 9.05 -9.66
N LEU A 157 7.57 7.86 -9.39
CA LEU A 157 7.91 7.08 -8.20
C LEU A 157 9.30 6.45 -8.26
N SER A 158 9.93 6.36 -9.43
CA SER A 158 11.33 5.91 -9.53
C SER A 158 12.29 6.82 -8.77
N SER A 159 11.93 8.10 -8.58
CA SER A 159 12.71 9.05 -7.76
C SER A 159 12.72 8.68 -6.28
N PHE A 160 11.62 8.15 -5.74
CA PHE A 160 11.54 7.65 -4.36
C PHE A 160 12.44 6.43 -4.17
N ILE A 161 12.37 5.48 -5.11
CA ILE A 161 13.24 4.29 -5.11
C ILE A 161 14.71 4.72 -5.16
N ALA A 162 15.07 5.60 -6.09
CA ALA A 162 16.44 6.08 -6.23
C ALA A 162 16.93 6.78 -4.96
N ASN A 163 16.13 7.70 -4.41
CA ASN A 163 16.48 8.44 -3.19
C ASN A 163 16.65 7.54 -1.97
N GLY A 164 15.71 6.61 -1.73
CA GLY A 164 15.79 5.68 -0.60
C GLY A 164 16.93 4.66 -0.73
N ASN A 165 17.53 4.51 -1.92
CA ASN A 165 18.75 3.72 -2.14
C ASN A 165 20.02 4.61 -2.19
N GLY A 166 19.96 5.86 -1.74
CA GLY A 166 21.10 6.78 -1.76
C GLY A 166 21.60 7.11 -3.17
N PHE A 167 20.73 6.98 -4.18
CA PHE A 167 21.05 7.09 -5.61
C PHE A 167 22.10 6.08 -6.11
N ASP A 168 22.33 4.98 -5.39
CA ASP A 168 23.13 3.86 -5.86
C ASP A 168 22.32 3.02 -6.87
N PRO A 169 22.70 3.00 -8.17
CA PRO A 169 21.94 2.27 -9.19
C PRO A 169 21.97 0.75 -8.97
N VAL A 170 23.04 0.20 -8.40
CA VAL A 170 23.15 -1.25 -8.16
C VAL A 170 22.19 -1.64 -7.03
N LEU A 171 22.21 -0.93 -5.91
CA LEU A 171 21.28 -1.19 -4.81
C LEU A 171 19.82 -1.00 -5.23
N ALA A 172 19.52 0.09 -5.94
CA ALA A 172 18.18 0.37 -6.44
C ALA A 172 17.66 -0.71 -7.39
N ILE A 173 18.49 -1.20 -8.31
CA ILE A 173 18.12 -2.32 -9.20
C ILE A 173 17.95 -3.61 -8.40
N MET A 174 18.86 -3.93 -7.45
CA MET A 174 18.74 -5.16 -6.65
C MET A 174 17.43 -5.17 -5.83
N SER A 175 17.06 -4.04 -5.26
CA SER A 175 15.81 -3.83 -4.53
C SER A 175 14.57 -4.15 -5.39
N VAL A 176 14.48 -3.51 -6.57
CA VAL A 176 13.33 -3.66 -7.48
C VAL A 176 13.33 -5.03 -8.15
N ALA A 177 14.44 -5.44 -8.76
CA ALA A 177 14.55 -6.69 -9.51
C ALA A 177 14.41 -7.91 -8.59
N GLY A 178 15.00 -7.87 -7.39
CA GLY A 178 14.85 -8.93 -6.39
C GLY A 178 13.38 -9.11 -5.97
N SER A 179 12.69 -8.01 -5.67
CA SER A 179 11.27 -8.04 -5.32
C SER A 179 10.39 -8.54 -6.49
N LEU A 180 10.64 -8.07 -7.71
CA LEU A 180 9.94 -8.54 -8.91
C LEU A 180 10.19 -10.02 -9.20
N LEU A 181 11.41 -10.53 -8.96
CA LEU A 181 11.73 -11.94 -9.10
C LEU A 181 10.94 -12.79 -8.10
N ILE A 182 10.87 -12.38 -6.84
CA ILE A 182 10.05 -13.04 -5.81
C ILE A 182 8.58 -13.05 -6.23
N ILE A 183 8.04 -11.91 -6.68
CA ILE A 183 6.67 -11.81 -7.20
C ILE A 183 6.46 -12.79 -8.36
N ALA A 184 7.39 -12.86 -9.32
CA ALA A 184 7.29 -13.75 -10.47
C ALA A 184 7.30 -15.23 -10.07
N VAL A 185 8.13 -15.61 -9.09
CA VAL A 185 8.18 -16.97 -8.53
C VAL A 185 6.88 -17.30 -7.82
N LEU A 186 6.43 -16.45 -6.90
CA LEU A 186 5.19 -16.66 -6.14
C LEU A 186 3.95 -16.68 -7.04
N TYR A 187 3.92 -15.84 -8.08
CA TYR A 187 2.88 -15.86 -9.10
C TYR A 187 2.81 -17.22 -9.81
N ARG A 188 3.96 -17.77 -10.24
CA ARG A 188 4.00 -19.10 -10.87
C ARG A 188 3.49 -20.20 -9.93
N LEU A 189 3.79 -20.10 -8.65
CA LEU A 189 3.38 -21.07 -7.62
C LEU A 189 1.90 -20.94 -7.20
N SER A 190 1.31 -19.76 -7.44
CA SER A 190 -0.07 -19.43 -7.06
C SER A 190 -1.05 -19.46 -8.25
N LYS A 191 -0.71 -20.10 -9.37
CA LYS A 191 -1.55 -20.12 -10.57
C LYS A 191 -2.92 -20.78 -10.34
N GLY A 192 -3.97 -20.13 -10.86
CA GLY A 192 -5.35 -20.59 -10.76
C GLY A 192 -5.99 -20.43 -9.38
N THR A 193 -5.40 -19.57 -8.54
CA THR A 193 -6.02 -19.06 -7.31
C THR A 193 -6.89 -17.84 -7.62
N ASP A 194 -7.59 -17.31 -6.62
CA ASP A 194 -8.38 -16.08 -6.72
C ASP A 194 -8.48 -15.38 -5.37
N ILE A 195 -9.06 -14.17 -5.39
CA ILE A 195 -9.15 -13.30 -4.22
C ILE A 195 -9.96 -13.92 -3.06
N ALA A 196 -10.89 -14.85 -3.33
CA ALA A 196 -11.65 -15.49 -2.26
C ALA A 196 -10.76 -16.40 -1.39
N GLN A 197 -9.70 -16.98 -1.96
CA GLN A 197 -8.74 -17.80 -1.23
C GLN A 197 -7.86 -17.00 -0.26
N LEU A 198 -7.82 -15.68 -0.40
CA LEU A 198 -7.14 -14.79 0.55
C LEU A 198 -7.97 -14.52 1.80
N VAL A 199 -9.27 -14.83 1.81
CA VAL A 199 -10.13 -14.60 2.97
C VAL A 199 -9.91 -15.73 3.99
N PRO A 200 -9.27 -15.47 5.15
CA PRO A 200 -9.07 -16.51 6.15
C PRO A 200 -10.41 -16.99 6.70
N GLY A 201 -10.49 -18.26 7.09
CA GLY A 201 -11.62 -18.79 7.86
C GLY A 201 -11.72 -18.18 9.26
N LYS A 202 -12.73 -18.58 10.05
CA LYS A 202 -12.95 -18.05 11.42
C LYS A 202 -11.72 -18.23 12.33
N ARG A 203 -11.06 -19.40 12.27
CA ARG A 203 -9.84 -19.68 13.05
C ARG A 203 -8.67 -18.81 12.58
N GLY A 204 -8.39 -18.78 11.28
CA GLY A 204 -7.32 -17.96 10.70
C GLY A 204 -7.50 -16.48 11.00
N PHE A 205 -8.72 -15.97 10.92
CA PHE A 205 -9.01 -14.57 11.25
C PHE A 205 -8.79 -14.26 12.73
N ARG A 206 -9.13 -15.16 13.66
CA ARG A 206 -8.80 -14.97 15.08
C ARG A 206 -7.29 -14.92 15.32
N VAL A 207 -6.53 -15.82 14.71
CA VAL A 207 -5.06 -15.81 14.79
C VAL A 207 -4.51 -14.50 14.23
N LEU A 208 -5.05 -14.03 13.10
CA LEU A 208 -4.68 -12.77 12.49
C LEU A 208 -4.94 -11.57 13.41
N CYS A 209 -6.12 -11.50 14.06
CA CYS A 209 -6.42 -10.46 15.03
C CYS A 209 -5.46 -10.48 16.23
N LEU A 210 -5.18 -11.67 16.79
CA LEU A 210 -4.28 -11.82 17.92
C LEU A 210 -2.85 -11.41 17.55
N TYR A 211 -2.41 -11.80 16.35
CA TYR A 211 -1.10 -11.40 15.81
C TYR A 211 -0.99 -9.88 15.68
N LEU A 212 -1.96 -9.23 15.04
CA LEU A 212 -1.96 -7.77 14.88
C LEU A 212 -1.99 -7.06 16.23
N LEU A 213 -2.83 -7.52 17.16
CA LEU A 213 -2.89 -6.95 18.51
C LEU A 213 -1.54 -7.05 19.23
N ALA A 214 -0.91 -8.23 19.21
CA ALA A 214 0.42 -8.43 19.80
C ALA A 214 1.47 -7.55 19.14
N LEU A 215 1.47 -7.48 17.80
CA LEU A 215 2.39 -6.65 17.03
C LEU A 215 2.25 -5.17 17.41
N TYR A 216 1.02 -4.65 17.47
CA TYR A 216 0.76 -3.26 17.90
C TYR A 216 1.23 -3.01 19.33
N MET A 217 0.90 -3.88 20.29
CA MET A 217 1.32 -3.67 21.69
C MET A 217 2.85 -3.69 21.84
N ILE A 218 3.52 -4.66 21.21
CA ILE A 218 4.98 -4.81 21.29
C ILE A 218 5.65 -3.61 20.61
N THR A 219 5.29 -3.32 19.36
CA THR A 219 5.93 -2.23 18.62
C THR A 219 5.58 -0.86 19.17
N PHE A 220 4.35 -0.63 19.67
CA PHE A 220 4.00 0.64 20.31
C PHE A 220 4.94 0.94 21.48
N MET A 221 5.20 -0.05 22.35
CA MET A 221 5.99 0.12 23.57
C MET A 221 7.50 0.05 23.36
N PHE A 222 7.98 -0.75 22.41
CA PHE A 222 9.41 -1.05 22.28
C PHE A 222 10.08 -0.46 21.03
N LEU A 223 9.33 -0.15 19.97
CA LEU A 223 9.87 0.48 18.76
C LEU A 223 9.74 1.99 18.91
N LEU A 224 10.86 2.71 19.02
CA LEU A 224 10.90 4.18 19.16
C LEU A 224 10.03 4.70 20.33
N PRO A 225 10.20 4.20 21.57
CA PRO A 225 9.41 4.67 22.71
C PRO A 225 9.53 6.17 22.97
N GLU A 226 10.66 6.78 22.59
CA GLU A 226 10.92 8.22 22.70
C GLU A 226 10.02 9.07 21.80
N ARG A 227 9.42 8.48 20.76
CA ARG A 227 8.48 9.15 19.84
C ARG A 227 7.02 9.06 20.30
N ILE A 228 6.74 8.49 21.48
CA ILE A 228 5.37 8.41 22.02
C ILE A 228 4.91 9.80 22.46
N PRO A 229 3.74 10.29 22.01
CA PRO A 229 3.28 11.62 22.38
C PRO A 229 3.04 11.78 23.87
N THR A 230 3.45 12.91 24.42
CA THR A 230 3.21 13.28 25.82
C THR A 230 1.89 14.00 26.03
N THR A 231 1.19 14.37 24.96
CA THR A 231 -0.11 15.06 25.00
C THR A 231 -1.22 14.17 24.44
N ILE A 232 -2.46 14.44 24.85
CA ILE A 232 -3.61 13.62 24.45
C ILE A 232 -4.11 13.90 23.02
N ALA A 233 -3.78 15.07 22.45
CA ALA A 233 -4.33 15.53 21.18
C ALA A 233 -4.04 14.57 19.99
N PRO A 234 -2.79 14.11 19.75
CA PRO A 234 -2.50 13.15 18.67
C PRO A 234 -3.35 11.87 18.75
N TYR A 235 -3.53 11.31 19.94
CA TYR A 235 -4.32 10.10 20.15
C TYR A 235 -5.79 10.31 19.79
N ILE A 236 -6.38 11.42 20.25
CA ILE A 236 -7.76 11.78 19.92
C ILE A 236 -7.90 11.96 18.41
N SER A 237 -6.96 12.66 17.78
CA SER A 237 -6.98 12.90 16.33
C SER A 237 -6.98 11.59 15.53
N ILE A 238 -6.07 10.65 15.85
CA ILE A 238 -6.01 9.33 15.18
C ILE A 238 -7.28 8.51 15.42
N ILE A 239 -7.79 8.46 16.65
CA ILE A 239 -9.02 7.74 16.98
C ILE A 239 -10.21 8.35 16.22
N CYS A 240 -10.30 9.67 16.15
CA CYS A 240 -11.34 10.36 15.38
C CYS A 240 -11.29 9.96 13.89
N PHE A 241 -10.10 9.86 13.29
CA PHE A 241 -9.97 9.41 11.90
C PHE A 241 -10.40 7.95 11.69
N TYR A 242 -10.09 7.05 12.62
CA TYR A 242 -10.66 5.69 12.60
C TYR A 242 -12.19 5.73 12.64
N MET A 243 -12.76 6.52 13.55
CA MET A 243 -14.21 6.62 13.70
C MET A 243 -14.89 7.22 12.46
N ILE A 244 -14.27 8.21 11.81
CA ILE A 244 -14.75 8.78 10.55
C ILE A 244 -14.78 7.71 9.46
N ALA A 245 -13.69 6.97 9.26
CA ALA A 245 -13.63 5.91 8.24
C ALA A 245 -14.67 4.80 8.51
N ILE A 246 -14.82 4.38 9.77
CA ILE A 246 -15.82 3.38 10.19
C ILE A 246 -17.25 3.90 9.97
N ALA A 247 -17.54 5.16 10.31
CA ALA A 247 -18.85 5.75 10.12
C ALA A 247 -19.23 5.84 8.64
N LEU A 248 -18.28 6.27 7.78
CA LEU A 248 -18.48 6.31 6.33
C LEU A 248 -18.69 4.90 5.76
N LEU A 249 -17.88 3.92 6.15
CA LEU A 249 -18.08 2.52 5.74
C LEU A 249 -19.45 1.99 6.19
N SER A 250 -19.87 2.32 7.40
CA SER A 250 -21.17 1.88 7.94
C SER A 250 -22.34 2.44 7.14
N ARG A 251 -22.23 3.67 6.64
CA ARG A 251 -23.21 4.31 5.76
C ARG A 251 -23.15 3.84 4.30
N SER A 252 -21.99 3.38 3.84
CA SER A 252 -21.83 2.91 2.46
C SER A 252 -22.64 1.63 2.18
N GLU A 253 -23.22 1.56 0.99
CA GLU A 253 -24.02 0.44 0.54
C GLU A 253 -23.22 -0.85 0.40
N LYS A 254 -23.86 -1.98 0.70
CA LYS A 254 -23.26 -3.30 0.49
C LYS A 254 -23.37 -3.66 -0.99
N GLY A 255 -22.26 -4.07 -1.59
CA GLY A 255 -22.21 -4.50 -2.98
C GLY A 255 -22.40 -6.00 -3.17
N ILE A 256 -22.31 -6.42 -4.43
CA ILE A 256 -22.28 -7.84 -4.81
C ILE A 256 -20.83 -8.31 -4.83
N VAL A 257 -20.53 -9.36 -4.06
CA VAL A 257 -19.24 -10.05 -4.09
C VAL A 257 -19.35 -11.20 -5.07
N GLN A 258 -19.05 -10.91 -6.34
CA GLN A 258 -19.01 -11.88 -7.42
C GLN A 258 -17.66 -11.79 -8.11
N ILE A 259 -17.01 -12.94 -8.27
CA ILE A 259 -15.75 -13.06 -9.01
C ILE A 259 -16.09 -13.39 -10.46
N ILE A 260 -15.52 -12.63 -11.38
CA ILE A 260 -15.61 -12.85 -12.82
C ILE A 260 -14.22 -13.09 -13.41
N GLN A 261 -14.18 -13.73 -14.57
CA GLN A 261 -12.95 -13.87 -15.34
C GLN A 261 -12.67 -12.54 -16.06
N LEU A 262 -11.41 -12.11 -16.07
CA LEU A 262 -10.98 -10.97 -16.89
C LEU A 262 -11.06 -11.32 -18.38
N GLU A 263 -11.43 -10.33 -19.19
CA GLU A 263 -11.52 -10.43 -20.64
C GLU A 263 -10.20 -9.99 -21.32
N ASP A 264 -10.03 -10.29 -22.61
CA ASP A 264 -8.83 -9.91 -23.38
C ASP A 264 -8.59 -8.38 -23.48
N LYS A 265 -9.64 -7.59 -23.24
CA LYS A 265 -9.57 -6.12 -23.22
C LYS A 265 -9.03 -5.56 -21.90
N ASP A 266 -8.91 -6.38 -20.87
CA ASP A 266 -8.43 -5.97 -19.55
C ASP A 266 -6.89 -6.04 -19.48
N TYR A 267 -6.30 -5.43 -18.44
CA TYR A 267 -4.90 -5.67 -18.15
C TYR A 267 -4.67 -7.15 -17.80
N SER A 268 -3.53 -7.67 -18.23
CA SER A 268 -3.10 -9.06 -18.03
C SER A 268 -1.67 -9.14 -17.50
N PRO A 269 -1.17 -10.31 -17.05
CA PRO A 269 0.22 -10.48 -16.65
C PRO A 269 1.23 -10.04 -17.72
N ARG A 270 0.87 -10.15 -19.02
CA ARG A 270 1.73 -9.72 -20.13
C ARG A 270 1.95 -8.21 -20.12
N ASN A 271 0.97 -7.42 -19.67
CA ASN A 271 1.10 -5.98 -19.59
C ASN A 271 2.08 -5.56 -18.50
N PHE A 272 2.15 -6.29 -17.38
CA PHE A 272 3.16 -6.04 -16.34
C PHE A 272 4.57 -6.23 -16.86
N VAL A 273 4.81 -7.24 -17.70
CA VAL A 273 6.13 -7.45 -18.33
C VAL A 273 6.57 -6.23 -19.14
N MET A 274 5.65 -5.47 -19.73
CA MET A 274 5.97 -4.22 -20.43
C MET A 274 6.34 -3.07 -19.49
N PHE A 275 5.79 -3.03 -18.27
CA PHE A 275 6.08 -1.99 -17.28
C PHE A 275 7.40 -2.21 -16.53
N ILE A 276 7.89 -3.44 -16.45
CA ILE A 276 9.18 -3.77 -15.82
C ILE A 276 10.36 -2.98 -16.44
N PRO A 277 10.62 -3.04 -17.76
CA PRO A 277 11.75 -2.30 -18.34
C PRO A 277 11.59 -0.79 -18.19
N VAL A 278 10.37 -0.26 -18.21
CA VAL A 278 10.09 1.16 -17.95
C VAL A 278 10.51 1.54 -16.53
N LEU A 279 10.10 0.76 -15.53
CA LEU A 279 10.46 1.00 -14.13
C LEU A 279 11.98 0.92 -13.92
N ILE A 280 12.62 -0.14 -14.43
CA ILE A 280 14.07 -0.33 -14.27
C ILE A 280 14.84 0.82 -14.93
N LEU A 281 14.48 1.21 -16.15
CA LEU A 281 15.13 2.32 -16.84
C LEU A 281 14.91 3.65 -16.10
N ALA A 282 13.69 3.91 -15.63
CA ALA A 282 13.38 5.12 -14.87
C ALA A 282 14.20 5.20 -13.57
N VAL A 283 14.32 4.08 -12.83
CA VAL A 283 15.15 4.01 -11.62
C VAL A 283 16.62 4.27 -11.92
N ILE A 284 17.16 3.67 -12.98
CA ILE A 284 18.55 3.91 -13.41
C ILE A 284 18.76 5.39 -13.71
N ILE A 285 17.88 5.98 -14.53
CA ILE A 285 17.98 7.41 -14.89
C ILE A 285 17.89 8.28 -13.63
N ALA A 286 16.94 8.00 -12.74
CA ALA A 286 16.77 8.71 -11.48
C ALA A 286 18.01 8.65 -10.57
N CYS A 287 18.75 7.54 -10.58
CA CYS A 287 20.04 7.42 -9.88
C CYS A 287 21.16 8.22 -10.57
N LEU A 288 21.18 8.26 -11.91
CA LEU A 288 22.22 8.96 -12.69
C LEU A 288 22.09 10.49 -12.67
N VAL A 289 20.91 11.03 -12.37
CA VAL A 289 20.68 12.48 -12.24
C VAL A 289 20.07 12.87 -10.88
N PRO A 290 20.82 12.73 -9.76
CA PRO A 290 20.28 12.89 -8.40
C PRO A 290 19.58 14.24 -8.16
N ASN A 291 20.16 15.35 -8.63
CA ASN A 291 19.57 16.68 -8.44
C ASN A 291 18.19 16.82 -9.10
N ILE A 292 18.05 16.29 -10.32
CA ILE A 292 16.76 16.29 -11.03
C ILE A 292 15.79 15.35 -10.32
N SER A 293 16.27 14.16 -9.93
CA SER A 293 15.49 13.15 -9.22
C SER A 293 14.93 13.67 -7.90
N THR A 294 15.72 14.37 -7.09
CA THR A 294 15.27 15.00 -5.84
C THR A 294 14.19 16.06 -6.10
N ASN A 295 14.33 16.88 -7.15
CA ASN A 295 13.29 17.84 -7.51
C ASN A 295 11.98 17.15 -7.94
N VAL A 296 12.09 16.07 -8.72
CA VAL A 296 10.94 15.25 -9.12
C VAL A 296 10.29 14.61 -7.89
N LEU A 297 11.09 14.09 -6.95
CA LEU A 297 10.61 13.52 -5.69
C LEU A 297 9.83 14.55 -4.89
N MET A 298 10.38 15.75 -4.66
CA MET A 298 9.71 16.81 -3.92
C MET A 298 8.39 17.22 -4.58
N LEU A 299 8.40 17.47 -5.89
CA LEU A 299 7.19 17.82 -6.64
C LEU A 299 6.13 16.71 -6.55
N THR A 300 6.57 15.45 -6.68
CA THR A 300 5.69 14.29 -6.56
C THR A 300 5.12 14.21 -5.14
N TYR A 301 5.95 14.34 -4.10
CA TYR A 301 5.53 14.31 -2.69
C TYR A 301 4.44 15.35 -2.39
N PHE A 302 4.64 16.61 -2.78
CA PHE A 302 3.61 17.64 -2.62
C PHE A 302 2.34 17.36 -3.44
N SER A 303 2.48 16.79 -4.64
CA SER A 303 1.33 16.37 -5.43
C SER A 303 0.53 15.26 -4.74
N LEU A 304 1.18 14.37 -3.96
CA LEU A 304 0.51 13.31 -3.22
C LEU A 304 -0.30 13.84 -2.05
N ILE A 305 0.15 14.92 -1.37
CA ILE A 305 -0.63 15.62 -0.35
C ILE A 305 -1.98 16.07 -0.92
N ILE A 306 -1.93 16.76 -2.07
CA ILE A 306 -3.11 17.29 -2.75
C ILE A 306 -3.99 16.13 -3.24
N THR A 307 -3.38 15.16 -3.92
CA THR A 307 -4.10 14.03 -4.51
C THR A 307 -4.79 13.19 -3.45
N GLY A 308 -4.11 12.84 -2.36
CA GLY A 308 -4.68 12.08 -1.24
C GLY A 308 -5.88 12.80 -0.61
N THR A 309 -5.75 14.10 -0.37
CA THR A 309 -6.85 14.92 0.17
C THR A 309 -8.06 14.96 -0.78
N VAL A 310 -7.83 15.19 -2.08
CA VAL A 310 -8.89 15.22 -3.10
C VAL A 310 -9.57 13.85 -3.20
N MET A 311 -8.81 12.76 -3.15
CA MET A 311 -9.35 11.39 -3.15
C MET A 311 -10.24 11.14 -1.94
N PHE A 312 -9.79 11.51 -0.74
CA PHE A 312 -10.59 11.37 0.48
C PHE A 312 -11.91 12.14 0.38
N VAL A 313 -11.86 13.41 -0.01
CA VAL A 313 -13.06 14.24 -0.19
C VAL A 313 -14.00 13.66 -1.25
N SER A 314 -13.45 13.14 -2.35
CA SER A 314 -14.23 12.49 -3.41
C SER A 314 -14.95 11.24 -2.90
N VAL A 315 -14.26 10.39 -2.13
CA VAL A 315 -14.83 9.19 -1.51
C VAL A 315 -15.93 9.56 -0.51
N VAL A 316 -15.69 10.55 0.36
CA VAL A 316 -16.68 11.07 1.31
C VAL A 316 -17.93 11.54 0.56
N ARG A 317 -17.75 12.35 -0.49
CA ARG A 317 -18.87 12.84 -1.31
C ARG A 317 -19.63 11.72 -2.00
N ASN A 318 -18.94 10.67 -2.45
CA ASN A 318 -19.56 9.53 -3.11
C ASN A 318 -20.40 8.69 -2.14
N ILE A 319 -20.02 8.61 -0.86
CA ILE A 319 -20.74 7.81 0.16
C ILE A 319 -21.91 8.58 0.78
N ILE A 320 -21.83 9.91 0.86
CA ILE A 320 -22.88 10.75 1.47
C ILE A 320 -24.03 11.06 0.52
N LYS A 321 -23.77 11.04 -0.80
CA LYS A 321 -24.80 11.18 -1.83
C LYS A 321 -25.71 9.95 -1.87
#